data_AF-A0A538THC0-F1
#
_entry.id   AF-A0A538THC0-F1
#
_cell.length_a   1.000
_cell.length_b   1.000
_cell.length_c   1.000
_cell.angle_alpha   90.00
_cell.angle_beta   90.00
_cell.angle_gamma   90.00
#
_symmetry.space_group_name_H-M   'P 1'
#
loop_
_entity.id
_entity.type
_entity.pdbx_description
1 polymer ?
#
loop_
_entity_poly.entity_id
_entity_poly.type
_entity_poly.pdbx_seq_one_letter_code
_entity_poly.pdbx_strand_id
1 'polypeptide(L)'
;MKATLVAVLFLLAGCMAGGPPLKTGAPAAAEPASPLGSPFATRPAGESGVPLVIDRTDLRIGTTVQFNRIPSASELYDLRLLLGLAHVVLSLPAWPADYAALDALNRIPEEADLIVVLPGYPPSREAAEAWNLVNARLRMIVVVTTPPPSIGVVGDLNTMRGLERVIAELDQPSRSGFERLQRPLCFRKVVE
;
A
#
# COMPACT_ATOMS: atom_id res chain seq x y z
N MET A 1 78.76 18.22 33.79
CA MET A 1 79.31 19.56 33.47
C MET A 1 78.69 20.04 32.16
N LYS A 2 78.12 21.26 32.18
CA LYS A 2 77.90 22.21 31.06
C LYS A 2 77.22 21.64 29.80
N ALA A 3 75.91 21.86 29.58
CA ALA A 3 75.33 23.04 28.90
C ALA A 3 76.20 23.48 27.71
N THR A 4 75.73 23.51 26.45
CA THR A 4 74.92 24.56 25.79
C THR A 4 74.81 24.11 24.31
N LEU A 5 73.81 24.40 23.45
CA LEU A 5 73.38 25.72 22.97
C LEU A 5 72.37 25.50 21.81
N VAL A 6 71.30 26.32 21.76
CA VAL A 6 70.71 26.98 20.54
C VAL A 6 70.06 26.08 19.46
N ALA A 7 68.98 26.43 18.77
CA ALA A 7 67.95 27.47 18.84
C ALA A 7 66.98 27.21 17.66
N VAL A 8 65.69 27.48 17.90
CA VAL A 8 64.73 28.16 17.00
C VAL A 8 64.40 27.51 15.64
N LEU A 9 63.12 27.15 15.46
CA LEU A 9 62.18 27.74 14.47
C LEU A 9 60.83 27.03 14.65
N PHE A 10 59.82 27.64 15.29
CA PHE A 10 58.76 28.49 14.72
C PHE A 10 57.81 27.81 13.73
N LEU A 11 56.54 28.20 13.87
CA LEU A 11 55.34 27.93 13.07
C LEU A 11 54.50 26.75 13.61
N LEU A 12 53.21 26.88 13.95
CA LEU A 12 52.23 27.97 13.83
C LEU A 12 51.04 27.62 14.73
N ALA A 13 50.48 28.65 15.39
CA ALA A 13 49.07 28.90 15.74
C ALA A 13 48.15 27.71 16.15
N GLY A 14 47.40 27.73 17.24
CA GLY A 14 47.02 28.81 18.14
C GLY A 14 45.92 28.35 19.13
N CYS A 15 45.88 29.02 20.28
CA CYS A 15 44.79 29.30 21.23
C CYS A 15 43.67 28.24 21.41
N MET A 16 43.66 27.48 22.50
CA MET A 16 43.20 27.81 23.88
C MET A 16 41.69 27.69 24.12
N ALA A 17 41.39 27.04 25.25
CA ALA A 17 40.22 27.18 26.13
C ALA A 17 38.94 26.35 25.82
N GLY A 18 38.92 25.14 26.39
CA GLY A 18 38.01 24.77 27.49
C GLY A 18 36.49 24.94 27.30
N GLY A 19 35.81 23.80 27.06
CA GLY A 19 34.36 23.63 27.24
C GLY A 19 34.04 22.26 27.87
N PRO A 20 33.00 22.14 28.72
CA PRO A 20 32.70 20.97 29.56
C PRO A 20 32.20 19.76 28.76
N PRO A 21 32.17 18.54 29.35
CA PRO A 21 31.98 17.30 28.61
C PRO A 21 30.59 17.20 27.99
N LEU A 22 30.53 16.97 26.67
CA LEU A 22 29.29 16.66 25.97
C LEU A 22 28.81 15.27 26.38
N LYS A 23 27.63 15.26 27.00
CA LYS A 23 26.84 14.07 27.30
C LYS A 23 26.57 13.28 26.02
N THR A 24 26.74 11.98 26.16
CA THR A 24 26.31 10.87 25.32
C THR A 24 25.00 11.17 24.57
N GLY A 25 24.98 10.87 23.28
CA GLY A 25 23.89 11.14 22.36
C GLY A 25 22.54 10.63 22.88
N ALA A 26 21.58 11.55 22.95
CA ALA A 26 20.16 11.22 22.93
C ALA A 26 19.78 10.81 21.49
N PRO A 27 18.88 9.83 21.31
CA PRO A 27 18.38 9.46 19.98
C PRO A 27 17.63 10.65 19.37
N ALA A 28 17.79 10.82 18.06
CA ALA A 28 17.09 11.82 17.27
C ALA A 28 15.59 11.76 17.57
N ALA A 29 15.02 12.92 17.90
CA ALA A 29 13.58 13.08 18.06
C ALA A 29 12.89 12.61 16.77
N ALA A 30 11.91 11.72 16.91
CA ALA A 30 11.04 11.34 15.81
C ALA A 30 10.35 12.59 15.27
N GLU A 31 10.59 12.89 13.99
CA GLU A 31 9.84 13.93 13.29
C GLU A 31 8.34 13.64 13.39
N PRO A 32 7.51 14.66 13.65
CA PRO A 32 6.07 14.45 13.69
C PRO A 32 5.59 13.98 12.31
N ALA A 33 4.96 12.81 12.28
CA ALA A 33 4.34 12.27 11.08
C ALA A 33 3.28 13.26 10.57
N SER A 34 3.59 13.93 9.46
CA SER A 34 2.63 14.76 8.75
C SER A 34 1.42 13.90 8.34
N PRO A 35 0.18 14.37 8.52
CA PRO A 35 -1.02 13.59 8.18
C PRO A 35 -1.15 13.30 6.68
N LEU A 36 -0.35 13.96 5.83
CA LEU A 36 -0.34 13.78 4.38
C LEU A 36 0.74 12.82 3.89
N GLY A 37 1.68 12.40 4.75
CA GLY A 37 2.80 11.53 4.36
C GLY A 37 3.72 12.15 3.30
N SER A 38 4.97 11.70 3.24
CA SER A 38 5.86 12.03 2.11
C SER A 38 5.62 11.02 0.98
N PRO A 39 5.50 11.46 -0.29
CA PRO A 39 5.43 10.54 -1.43
C PRO A 39 6.71 9.72 -1.63
N PHE A 40 7.79 10.08 -0.94
CA PHE A 40 9.10 9.42 -0.98
C PHE A 40 9.45 8.66 0.31
N ALA A 41 8.50 8.52 1.24
CA ALA A 41 8.73 7.70 2.43
C ALA A 41 8.91 6.24 2.02
N THR A 42 10.03 5.62 2.42
CA THR A 42 10.28 4.19 2.25
C THR A 42 9.24 3.42 3.06
N ARG A 43 8.19 2.94 2.38
CA ARG A 43 7.18 2.07 3.02
C ARG A 43 7.77 0.71 3.31
N PRO A 44 7.45 0.09 4.46
CA PRO A 44 7.86 -1.27 4.75
C PRO A 44 7.31 -2.23 3.68
N ALA A 45 8.14 -3.15 3.21
CA ALA A 45 7.75 -4.22 2.30
C ALA A 45 6.60 -5.02 2.94
N GLY A 46 5.41 -4.93 2.34
CA GLY A 46 4.16 -5.50 2.89
C GLY A 46 2.99 -4.52 2.84
N GLU A 47 3.25 -3.21 2.83
CA GLU A 47 2.26 -2.24 2.35
C GLU A 47 2.27 -2.29 0.83
N SER A 48 1.43 -3.15 0.24
CA SER A 48 1.17 -3.17 -1.19
C SER A 48 0.97 -1.74 -1.66
N GLY A 49 1.99 -1.18 -2.30
CA GLY A 49 1.99 0.17 -2.83
C GLY A 49 0.92 0.24 -3.89
N VAL A 50 -0.29 0.56 -3.47
CA VAL A 50 -1.52 0.70 -4.27
C VAL A 50 -1.30 1.48 -5.56
N PRO A 51 -0.44 2.54 -5.61
CA PRO A 51 -0.17 3.24 -6.86
C PRO A 51 0.58 2.42 -7.92
N LEU A 52 1.21 1.30 -7.56
CA LEU A 52 1.92 0.39 -8.48
C LEU A 52 1.04 -0.76 -8.98
N VAL A 53 -0.08 -1.02 -8.29
CA VAL A 53 -1.01 -2.12 -8.60
C VAL A 53 -2.11 -1.65 -9.56
N ILE A 54 -2.45 -0.37 -9.50
CA ILE A 54 -3.42 0.28 -10.38
C ILE A 54 -2.63 0.96 -11.49
N ASP A 55 -2.90 0.60 -12.75
CA ASP A 55 -2.25 1.25 -13.89
C ASP A 55 -2.78 2.69 -13.99
N ARG A 56 -1.97 3.62 -14.47
CA ARG A 56 -2.44 4.98 -14.79
C ARG A 56 -3.56 4.96 -15.84
N THR A 57 -3.61 3.93 -16.69
CA THR A 57 -4.73 3.73 -17.63
C THR A 57 -6.02 3.30 -16.94
N ASP A 58 -5.94 2.72 -15.75
CA ASP A 58 -7.12 2.34 -14.97
C ASP A 58 -7.79 3.55 -14.33
N LEU A 59 -7.05 4.66 -14.16
CA LEU A 59 -7.58 5.89 -13.58
C LEU A 59 -8.01 6.85 -14.69
N ARG A 60 -9.30 7.18 -14.69
CA ARG A 60 -9.84 8.28 -15.48
C ARG A 60 -9.32 9.63 -14.96
N ILE A 61 -9.54 10.68 -15.75
CA ILE A 61 -9.29 12.04 -15.27
C ILE A 61 -10.31 12.35 -14.16
N GLY A 62 -9.82 12.77 -13.00
CA GLY A 62 -10.64 13.18 -11.86
C GLY A 62 -9.91 13.04 -10.53
N THR A 63 -10.63 13.34 -9.46
CA THR A 63 -10.17 13.21 -8.09
C THR A 63 -10.21 11.74 -7.66
N THR A 64 -9.11 11.26 -7.11
CA THR A 64 -9.00 9.92 -6.53
C THR A 64 -8.80 10.03 -5.03
N VAL A 65 -9.64 9.37 -4.25
CA VAL A 65 -9.46 9.25 -2.80
C VAL A 65 -9.08 7.83 -2.46
N GLN A 66 -8.10 7.66 -1.58
CA GLN A 66 -7.59 6.36 -1.19
C GLN A 66 -7.83 6.11 0.30
N PHE A 67 -8.31 4.91 0.63
CA PHE A 67 -8.41 4.40 1.99
C PHE A 67 -7.66 3.07 2.12
N ASN A 68 -7.06 2.86 3.28
CA ASN A 68 -6.43 1.60 3.67
C ASN A 68 -7.34 0.71 4.57
N ARG A 69 -8.62 1.07 4.64
CA ARG A 69 -9.67 0.42 5.42
C ARG A 69 -11.03 0.73 4.79
N ILE A 70 -12.08 0.07 5.27
CA ILE A 70 -13.44 0.42 4.88
C ILE A 70 -13.78 1.79 5.49
N PRO A 71 -14.11 2.81 4.68
CA PRO A 71 -14.44 4.14 5.16
C PRO A 71 -15.75 4.12 5.97
N SER A 72 -15.82 5.00 6.96
CA SER A 72 -17.04 5.22 7.73
C SER A 72 -18.12 5.90 6.88
N ALA A 73 -19.37 5.84 7.35
CA ALA A 73 -20.48 6.48 6.68
C ALA A 73 -20.34 8.01 6.56
N SER A 74 -19.69 8.67 7.53
CA SER A 74 -19.41 10.11 7.47
C SER A 74 -18.35 10.43 6.44
N GLU A 75 -17.25 9.65 6.38
CA GLU A 75 -16.22 9.84 5.35
C GLU A 75 -16.81 9.69 3.94
N LEU A 76 -17.67 8.69 3.73
CA LEU A 76 -18.37 8.49 2.45
C LEU A 76 -19.35 9.62 2.13
N TYR A 77 -19.95 10.25 3.14
CA TYR A 77 -20.78 11.43 2.94
C TYR A 77 -19.94 12.62 2.47
N ASP A 78 -18.78 12.84 3.09
CA ASP A 78 -17.86 13.93 2.74
C ASP A 78 -17.33 13.80 1.31
N LEU A 79 -17.19 12.57 0.80
CA LEU A 79 -16.81 12.33 -0.60
C LEU A 79 -17.77 13.00 -1.61
N ARG A 80 -19.05 13.19 -1.26
CA ARG A 80 -20.02 13.87 -2.14
C ARG A 80 -19.72 15.35 -2.34
N LEU A 81 -18.94 15.94 -1.44
CA LEU A 81 -18.53 17.33 -1.51
C LEU A 81 -17.30 17.52 -2.40
N LEU A 82 -16.64 16.43 -2.80
CA LEU A 82 -15.45 16.49 -3.64
C LEU A 82 -15.85 16.63 -5.12
N LEU A 83 -15.50 17.78 -5.70
CA LEU A 83 -15.72 18.02 -7.12
C LEU A 83 -14.85 17.10 -7.98
N GLY A 84 -15.49 16.51 -9.00
CA GLY A 84 -14.82 15.64 -9.95
C GLY A 84 -14.31 14.33 -9.34
N LEU A 85 -14.90 13.84 -8.25
CA LEU A 85 -14.58 12.51 -7.72
C LEU A 85 -14.83 11.45 -8.79
N ALA A 86 -13.75 10.76 -9.18
CA ALA A 86 -13.79 9.72 -10.19
C ALA A 86 -13.51 8.34 -9.58
N HIS A 87 -12.64 8.25 -8.56
CA HIS A 87 -12.26 6.97 -7.98
C HIS A 87 -12.21 7.01 -6.45
N VAL A 88 -12.71 5.93 -5.85
CA VAL A 88 -12.49 5.60 -4.45
C VAL A 88 -11.68 4.31 -4.42
N VAL A 89 -10.42 4.41 -4.03
CA VAL A 89 -9.49 3.29 -3.98
C VAL A 89 -9.44 2.75 -2.56
N LEU A 90 -9.82 1.49 -2.38
CA LEU A 90 -9.71 0.77 -1.12
C LEU A 90 -8.58 -0.24 -1.22
N SER A 91 -7.68 -0.24 -0.25
CA SER A 91 -6.63 -1.24 -0.15
C SER A 91 -6.68 -1.85 1.21
N LEU A 92 -7.31 -3.02 1.28
CA LEU A 92 -7.62 -3.64 2.55
C LEU A 92 -6.43 -4.51 2.98
N PRO A 93 -6.08 -4.52 4.27
CA PRO A 93 -5.02 -5.39 4.78
C PRO A 93 -5.43 -6.87 4.81
N ALA A 94 -6.74 -7.15 4.76
CA ALA A 94 -7.30 -8.49 4.75
C ALA A 94 -8.68 -8.48 4.08
N TRP A 95 -9.18 -9.67 3.74
CA TRP A 95 -10.55 -9.84 3.26
C TRP A 95 -11.56 -9.55 4.37
N PRO A 96 -12.63 -8.80 4.07
CA PRO A 96 -13.78 -8.69 4.96
C PRO A 96 -14.42 -10.07 5.19
N ALA A 97 -14.86 -10.32 6.42
CA ALA A 97 -15.40 -11.62 6.80
C ALA A 97 -16.81 -11.87 6.22
N ASP A 98 -17.61 -10.81 6.12
CA ASP A 98 -19.00 -10.88 5.67
C ASP A 98 -19.44 -9.61 4.93
N TYR A 99 -20.68 -9.61 4.47
CA TYR A 99 -21.30 -8.46 3.81
C TYR A 99 -21.57 -7.29 4.75
N ALA A 100 -21.81 -7.52 6.04
CA ALA A 100 -22.13 -6.44 6.97
C ALA A 100 -20.97 -5.45 7.09
N ALA A 101 -19.72 -5.94 7.01
CA ALA A 101 -18.54 -5.10 6.92
C ALA A 101 -18.52 -4.21 5.65
N LEU A 102 -19.12 -4.65 4.55
CA LEU A 102 -19.12 -3.97 3.26
C LEU A 102 -20.29 -2.99 3.06
N ASP A 103 -21.33 -3.05 3.89
CA ASP A 103 -22.58 -2.32 3.66
C ASP A 103 -22.39 -0.81 3.49
N ALA A 104 -21.42 -0.22 4.20
CA ALA A 104 -21.07 1.19 4.07
C ALA A 104 -20.75 1.57 2.61
N LEU A 105 -20.10 0.68 1.85
CA LEU A 105 -19.66 0.92 0.48
C LEU A 105 -20.82 1.16 -0.50
N ASN A 106 -22.04 0.74 -0.15
CA ASN A 106 -23.24 1.04 -0.93
C ASN A 106 -23.58 2.53 -0.97
N ARG A 107 -22.91 3.35 -0.15
CA ARG A 107 -23.12 4.81 -0.09
C ARG A 107 -22.16 5.61 -0.97
N ILE A 108 -21.22 4.92 -1.63
CA ILE A 108 -20.29 5.56 -2.58
C ILE A 108 -21.10 6.27 -3.68
N PRO A 109 -20.71 7.50 -4.08
CA PRO A 109 -21.36 8.20 -5.17
C PRO A 109 -21.40 7.37 -6.45
N GLU A 110 -22.54 7.34 -7.14
CA GLU A 110 -22.78 6.47 -8.29
C GLU A 110 -21.89 6.79 -9.50
N GLU A 111 -21.37 8.02 -9.55
CA GLU A 111 -20.47 8.50 -10.58
C GLU A 111 -19.04 7.99 -10.41
N ALA A 112 -18.65 7.63 -9.18
CA ALA A 112 -17.30 7.21 -8.83
C ALA A 112 -17.12 5.69 -8.96
N ASP A 113 -15.96 5.28 -9.47
CA ASP A 113 -15.57 3.88 -9.50
C ASP A 113 -14.96 3.48 -8.15
N LEU A 114 -15.43 2.35 -7.60
CA LEU A 114 -14.86 1.72 -6.41
C LEU A 114 -13.79 0.71 -6.86
N ILE A 115 -12.52 1.05 -6.63
CA ILE A 115 -11.39 0.18 -6.94
C ILE A 115 -10.92 -0.49 -5.64
N VAL A 116 -10.96 -1.81 -5.56
CA VAL A 116 -10.59 -2.56 -4.35
C VAL A 116 -9.39 -3.42 -4.62
N VAL A 117 -8.34 -3.28 -3.81
CA VAL A 117 -7.17 -4.15 -3.81
C VAL A 117 -7.25 -5.06 -2.59
N LEU A 118 -7.29 -6.37 -2.85
CA LEU A 118 -7.39 -7.42 -1.84
C LEU A 118 -6.13 -8.30 -1.82
N PRO A 119 -5.57 -8.60 -0.64
CA PRO A 119 -4.42 -9.47 -0.52
C PRO A 119 -4.85 -10.94 -0.38
N GLY A 120 -4.10 -11.84 -0.99
CA GLY A 120 -4.31 -13.28 -0.92
C GLY A 120 -5.63 -13.75 -1.53
N TYR A 121 -5.94 -15.02 -1.31
CA TYR A 121 -7.19 -15.63 -1.73
C TYR A 121 -8.33 -15.33 -0.75
N PRO A 122 -9.60 -15.35 -1.21
CA PRO A 122 -10.73 -15.24 -0.31
C PRO A 122 -10.65 -16.33 0.78
N PRO A 123 -10.87 -15.99 2.07
CA PRO A 123 -10.78 -16.94 3.17
C PRO A 123 -11.92 -17.98 3.14
N SER A 124 -13.05 -17.62 2.52
CA SER A 124 -14.19 -18.51 2.30
C SER A 124 -14.97 -18.10 1.06
N ARG A 125 -15.89 -18.96 0.60
CA ARG A 125 -16.79 -18.63 -0.52
C ARG A 125 -17.68 -17.44 -0.18
N GLU A 126 -18.18 -17.37 1.05
CA GLU A 126 -19.05 -16.29 1.52
C GLU A 126 -18.34 -14.94 1.44
N ALA A 127 -17.03 -14.89 1.77
CA ALA A 127 -16.23 -13.68 1.64
C ALA A 127 -16.08 -13.24 0.16
N ALA A 128 -15.97 -14.18 -0.78
CA ALA A 128 -15.95 -13.88 -2.21
C ALA A 128 -17.33 -13.40 -2.71
N GLU A 129 -18.40 -14.07 -2.28
CA GLU A 129 -19.78 -13.76 -2.69
C GLU A 129 -20.29 -12.43 -2.11
N ALA A 130 -19.84 -12.03 -0.92
CA ALA A 130 -20.22 -10.77 -0.29
C ALA A 130 -19.97 -9.55 -1.19
N TRP A 131 -18.90 -9.58 -1.99
CA TRP A 131 -18.59 -8.50 -2.95
C TRP A 131 -19.58 -8.39 -4.11
N ASN A 132 -20.30 -9.46 -4.44
CA ASN A 132 -21.33 -9.44 -5.48
C ASN A 132 -22.58 -8.65 -5.04
N LEU A 133 -22.76 -8.46 -3.73
CA LEU A 133 -23.88 -7.73 -3.15
C LEU A 133 -23.64 -6.23 -3.03
N VAL A 134 -22.38 -5.77 -3.16
CA VAL A 134 -22.05 -4.34 -3.07
C VAL A 134 -22.64 -3.59 -4.27
N ASN A 135 -23.50 -2.61 -4.03
CA ASN A 135 -24.14 -1.81 -5.06
C ASN A 135 -23.31 -0.57 -5.42
N ALA A 136 -22.14 -0.80 -6.02
CA ALA A 136 -21.26 0.25 -6.54
C ALA A 136 -20.60 -0.21 -7.85
N ARG A 137 -20.00 0.74 -8.59
CA ARG A 137 -19.18 0.46 -9.78
C ARG A 137 -17.86 -0.18 -9.37
N LEU A 138 -17.92 -1.49 -9.14
CA LEU A 138 -16.85 -2.25 -8.51
C LEU A 138 -15.80 -2.72 -9.51
N ARG A 139 -14.53 -2.48 -9.20
CA ARG A 139 -13.34 -2.99 -9.88
C ARG A 139 -12.39 -3.57 -8.85
N MET A 140 -12.13 -4.87 -8.91
CA MET A 140 -11.34 -5.57 -7.89
C MET A 140 -10.06 -6.12 -8.48
N ILE A 141 -8.99 -5.97 -7.73
CA ILE A 141 -7.67 -6.50 -8.01
C ILE A 141 -7.27 -7.38 -6.83
N VAL A 142 -7.05 -8.66 -7.10
CA VAL A 142 -6.61 -9.61 -6.07
C VAL A 142 -5.12 -9.85 -6.25
N VAL A 143 -4.34 -9.64 -5.20
CA VAL A 143 -2.89 -9.80 -5.21
C VAL A 143 -2.52 -11.05 -4.42
N VAL A 144 -1.95 -12.06 -5.05
CA VAL A 144 -1.64 -13.35 -4.45
C VAL A 144 -0.14 -13.62 -4.48
N THR A 145 0.40 -14.19 -3.41
CA THR A 145 1.84 -14.50 -3.28
C THR A 145 2.14 -15.99 -3.40
N THR A 146 1.12 -16.81 -3.61
CA THR A 146 1.22 -18.26 -3.77
C THR A 146 0.27 -18.74 -4.88
N PRO A 147 0.50 -19.93 -5.46
CA PRO A 147 -0.47 -20.56 -6.36
C PRO A 147 -1.81 -20.85 -5.65
N PRO A 148 -2.93 -21.01 -6.39
CA PRO A 148 -4.22 -21.27 -5.77
C PRO A 148 -4.20 -22.57 -4.96
N PRO A 149 -4.72 -22.58 -3.73
CA PRO A 149 -4.67 -23.77 -2.87
C PRO A 149 -5.58 -24.90 -3.38
N SER A 150 -6.60 -24.56 -4.19
CA SER A 150 -7.46 -25.53 -4.84
C SER A 150 -8.15 -24.94 -6.08
N ILE A 151 -8.70 -25.83 -6.92
CA ILE A 151 -9.55 -25.45 -8.06
C ILE A 151 -10.82 -24.74 -7.58
N GLY A 152 -11.31 -25.05 -6.38
CA GLY A 152 -12.50 -24.40 -5.80
C GLY A 152 -12.32 -22.89 -5.65
N VAL A 153 -11.16 -22.47 -5.15
CA VAL A 153 -10.82 -21.03 -5.00
C VAL A 153 -10.78 -20.32 -6.35
N VAL A 154 -10.25 -20.97 -7.40
CA VAL A 154 -10.30 -20.41 -8.76
C VAL A 154 -11.73 -20.27 -9.26
N GLY A 155 -12.59 -21.25 -8.93
CA GLY A 155 -14.03 -21.18 -9.17
C GLY A 155 -14.67 -19.97 -8.49
N ASP A 156 -14.39 -19.77 -7.20
CA ASP A 156 -14.93 -18.65 -6.43
C ASP A 156 -14.45 -17.29 -6.99
N LEU A 157 -13.18 -17.18 -7.42
CA LEU A 157 -12.69 -15.97 -8.10
C LEU A 157 -13.43 -15.72 -9.43
N ASN A 158 -13.70 -16.76 -10.21
CA ASN A 158 -14.40 -16.64 -11.49
C ASN A 158 -15.87 -16.21 -11.36
N THR A 159 -16.51 -16.40 -10.21
CA THR A 159 -17.90 -15.97 -9.97
C THR A 159 -18.01 -14.53 -9.47
N MET A 160 -16.90 -13.88 -9.11
CA MET A 160 -16.92 -12.49 -8.62
C MET A 160 -17.24 -11.50 -9.75
N ARG A 161 -18.27 -10.67 -9.52
CA ARG A 161 -18.83 -9.69 -10.49
C ARG A 161 -17.85 -8.57 -10.83
N GLY A 162 -17.07 -8.13 -9.85
CA GLY A 162 -16.14 -7.01 -9.99
C GLY A 162 -14.68 -7.40 -10.18
N LEU A 163 -14.34 -8.69 -10.22
CA LEU A 163 -12.94 -9.12 -10.33
C LEU A 163 -12.38 -8.80 -11.72
N GLU A 164 -11.53 -7.79 -11.77
CA GLU A 164 -10.92 -7.28 -12.99
C GLU A 164 -9.66 -8.07 -13.33
N ARG A 165 -8.79 -8.33 -12.33
CA ARG A 165 -7.56 -9.11 -12.53
C ARG A 165 -7.03 -9.71 -11.25
N VAL A 166 -6.23 -10.76 -11.42
CA VAL A 166 -5.40 -11.36 -10.38
C VAL A 166 -3.94 -11.05 -10.69
N ILE A 167 -3.21 -10.53 -9.69
CA ILE A 167 -1.78 -10.29 -9.77
C ILE A 167 -1.09 -11.35 -8.92
N ALA A 168 -0.32 -12.22 -9.56
CA ALA A 168 0.51 -13.23 -8.92
C ALA A 168 1.92 -12.67 -8.69
N GLU A 169 2.24 -12.41 -7.43
CA GLU A 169 3.53 -11.97 -6.92
C GLU A 169 4.35 -13.18 -6.49
N LEU A 170 5.00 -13.81 -7.46
CA LEU A 170 5.73 -15.06 -7.28
C LEU A 170 7.20 -14.87 -7.63
N ASP A 171 8.09 -15.52 -6.87
CA ASP A 171 9.53 -15.57 -7.16
C ASP A 171 9.80 -16.20 -8.53
N GLN A 172 9.05 -17.27 -8.83
CA GLN A 172 9.06 -17.96 -10.10
C GLN A 172 7.66 -17.89 -10.73
N PRO A 173 7.40 -16.91 -11.62
CA PRO A 173 6.08 -16.73 -12.21
C PRO A 173 5.71 -17.96 -13.06
N SER A 174 4.62 -18.62 -12.66
CA SER A 174 4.09 -19.81 -13.33
C SER A 174 2.58 -19.73 -13.42
N ARG A 175 2.02 -20.19 -14.55
CA ARG A 175 0.57 -20.37 -14.71
C ARG A 175 0.02 -21.61 -14.00
N SER A 176 0.89 -22.40 -13.38
CA SER A 176 0.50 -23.61 -12.65
C SER A 176 -0.54 -23.28 -11.57
N GLY A 177 -1.66 -23.99 -11.59
CA GLY A 177 -2.80 -23.78 -10.68
C GLY A 177 -3.77 -22.66 -11.10
N PHE A 178 -3.38 -21.79 -12.02
CA PHE A 178 -4.23 -20.72 -12.58
C PHE A 178 -4.83 -21.07 -13.94
N GLU A 179 -4.66 -22.28 -14.44
CA GLU A 179 -5.03 -22.67 -15.82
C GLU A 179 -6.54 -22.52 -16.08
N ARG A 180 -7.35 -22.61 -15.02
CA ARG A 180 -8.81 -22.45 -15.07
C ARG A 180 -9.29 -21.04 -14.70
N LEU A 181 -8.38 -20.12 -14.41
CA LEU A 181 -8.73 -18.73 -14.13
C LEU A 181 -9.22 -18.09 -15.44
N GLN A 182 -10.46 -17.61 -15.42
CA GLN A 182 -11.11 -16.93 -16.55
C GLN A 182 -10.95 -15.41 -16.48
N ARG A 183 -10.22 -14.93 -15.48
CA ARG A 183 -9.89 -13.52 -15.27
C ARG A 183 -8.48 -13.22 -15.75
N PRO A 184 -8.20 -11.99 -16.19
CA PRO A 184 -6.84 -11.55 -16.49
C PRO A 184 -5.87 -11.89 -15.35
N LEU A 185 -4.75 -12.52 -15.72
CA LEU A 185 -3.67 -12.89 -14.81
C LEU A 185 -2.42 -12.09 -15.17
N CYS A 186 -1.92 -11.32 -14.22
CA CYS A 186 -0.66 -10.61 -14.34
C CYS A 186 0.37 -11.26 -13.41
N PHE A 187 1.62 -11.33 -13.84
CA PHE A 187 2.72 -11.75 -13.00
C PHE A 187 3.57 -10.55 -12.64
N ARG A 188 3.89 -10.43 -11.34
CA ARG A 188 4.85 -9.45 -10.85
C ARG A 188 5.96 -10.21 -10.16
N LYS A 189 7.19 -10.02 -10.64
CA LYS A 189 8.37 -10.59 -10.00
C LYS A 189 8.69 -9.80 -8.75
N VAL A 190 8.83 -10.48 -7.61
CA VAL A 190 9.39 -9.88 -6.41
C VAL A 190 10.90 -9.71 -6.67
N VAL A 191 11.39 -8.47 -6.66
CA VAL A 191 12.81 -8.17 -6.79
C VAL A 191 13.29 -7.81 -5.39
N GLU A 192 14.11 -8.67 -4.80
CA GLU A 192 14.84 -8.40 -3.55
C GLU A 192 15.92 -7.34 -3.74
#